data_AF-A0A920GJG4-F1
#
_entry.id   AF-A0A920GJG4-F1
#
_cell.length_a   1.000
_cell.length_b   1.000
_cell.length_c   1.000
_cell.angle_alpha   90.00
_cell.angle_beta   90.00
_cell.angle_gamma   90.00
#
_symmetry.space_group_name_H-M   'P 1'
#
loop_
_entity.id
_entity.type
_entity.pdbx_description
1 polymer ?
#
loop_
_entity_poly.entity_id
_entity_poly.type
_entity_poly.pdbx_seq_one_letter_code
_entity_poly.pdbx_strand_id
1 'polypeptide(L)'
;MSITPANPNVCTGLDPVVRSFVLTIEPLPVVYAGDDITLCQGEIHTTQSADVDFTTNFQWSHDGFGSFTPNNSSENVTYTPNDQDYVRGYVVLTLTATPEGNCTGKPDVVDSFRITYSPPPTVEVLVGDTNADGVEEYPSSFCGSESYTFDADKLLGKMWCPITGKQLGRWYFL
;
A
#
# COMPACT_ATOMS: atom_id res chain seq x y z
N MET A 1 91.90 8.95 15.14
CA MET A 1 91.23 8.39 13.94
C MET A 1 90.77 6.99 14.31
N SER A 2 89.58 6.61 13.82
CA SER A 2 88.70 5.53 14.29
C SER A 2 87.77 5.98 15.42
N ILE A 3 86.54 6.30 15.05
CA ILE A 3 85.42 6.43 15.99
C ILE A 3 84.43 5.35 15.58
N THR A 4 84.40 4.26 16.33
CA THR A 4 83.30 3.28 16.30
C THR A 4 82.39 3.59 17.48
N PRO A 5 81.10 3.89 17.26
CA PRO A 5 80.17 4.11 18.36
C PRO A 5 79.95 2.80 19.12
N ALA A 6 80.09 2.87 20.45
CA ALA A 6 79.69 1.80 21.36
C ALA A 6 78.15 1.71 21.38
N ASN A 7 77.65 0.52 21.04
CA ASN A 7 76.26 0.13 20.82
C ASN A 7 75.30 0.54 21.97
N PRO A 8 74.02 0.87 21.68
CA PRO A 8 72.99 -0.17 21.67
C PRO A 8 71.90 0.08 20.61
N ASN A 9 72.25 0.05 19.33
CA ASN A 9 71.29 -0.16 18.25
C ASN A 9 71.35 -1.63 17.82
N VAL A 10 70.88 -2.54 18.69
CA VAL A 10 70.30 -3.77 18.18
C VAL A 10 68.82 -3.49 18.01
N CYS A 11 68.44 -3.02 16.83
CA CYS A 11 67.07 -3.22 16.37
C CYS A 11 66.94 -4.72 16.14
N THR A 12 66.64 -5.49 17.19
CA THR A 12 66.18 -6.86 17.04
C THR A 12 64.85 -6.76 16.32
N GLY A 13 64.86 -6.89 15.00
CA GLY A 13 63.68 -6.86 14.14
C GLY A 13 62.76 -8.05 14.41
N LEU A 14 62.19 -8.10 15.61
CA LEU A 14 61.31 -9.13 16.12
C LEU A 14 59.99 -8.57 16.64
N ASP A 15 59.80 -7.24 16.67
CA ASP A 15 58.45 -6.70 16.73
C ASP A 15 57.92 -6.65 15.29
N PRO A 16 56.93 -7.49 14.91
CA PRO A 16 56.21 -7.24 13.67
C PRO A 16 55.63 -5.84 13.79
N VAL A 17 56.04 -4.93 12.89
CA VAL A 17 55.40 -3.62 12.78
C VAL A 17 54.01 -3.84 12.21
N VAL A 18 53.06 -4.13 13.09
CA VAL A 18 51.66 -4.28 12.72
C VAL A 18 51.03 -2.90 12.73
N ARG A 19 50.49 -2.48 11.57
CA ARG A 19 49.53 -1.38 11.51
C ARG A 19 48.15 -2.00 11.36
N SER A 20 47.27 -1.68 12.30
CA SER A 20 45.85 -1.91 12.14
C SER A 20 45.19 -0.62 11.65
N PHE A 21 44.15 -0.78 10.83
CA PHE A 21 43.17 0.28 10.58
C PHE A 21 41.79 -0.29 10.86
N VAL A 22 40.86 0.57 11.22
CA VAL A 22 39.45 0.22 11.39
C VAL A 22 38.70 0.68 10.16
N LEU A 23 38.01 -0.24 9.50
CA LEU A 23 37.06 0.06 8.43
C LEU A 23 35.66 -0.03 9.01
N THR A 24 34.94 1.08 9.00
CA THR A 24 33.52 1.12 9.35
C THR A 24 32.71 1.09 8.06
N ILE A 25 31.80 0.12 7.94
CA ILE A 25 30.84 0.03 6.84
C ILE A 25 29.48 0.31 7.42
N GLU A 26 28.82 1.36 6.94
CA GLU A 26 27.45 1.68 7.31
C GLU A 26 26.47 1.08 6.29
N PRO A 27 25.36 0.49 6.76
CA PRO A 27 24.34 -0.02 5.87
C PRO A 27 23.57 1.13 5.20
N LEU A 28 23.04 0.85 4.01
CA LEU A 28 22.01 1.70 3.40
C LEU A 28 20.66 1.44 4.07
N PRO A 29 19.70 2.38 3.97
CA PRO A 29 18.35 2.16 4.45
C PRO A 29 17.71 0.91 3.86
N VAL A 30 16.90 0.23 4.67
CA VAL A 30 16.03 -0.86 4.22
C VAL A 30 14.60 -0.36 4.35
N VAL A 31 13.80 -0.51 3.30
CA VAL A 31 12.43 -0.01 3.22
C VAL A 31 11.54 -1.11 2.69
N TYR A 32 10.44 -1.36 3.37
CA TYR A 32 9.35 -2.20 2.92
C TYR A 32 8.02 -1.48 3.14
N ALA A 33 7.34 -1.14 2.05
CA ALA A 33 6.09 -0.39 2.08
C ALA A 33 4.87 -1.31 2.32
N GLY A 34 4.96 -2.58 1.90
CA GLY A 34 3.88 -3.57 1.97
C GLY A 34 3.62 -4.26 0.64
N ASP A 35 2.66 -5.18 0.63
CA ASP A 35 2.24 -5.89 -0.57
C ASP A 35 1.07 -5.18 -1.28
N ASP A 36 0.92 -5.46 -2.58
CA ASP A 36 -0.26 -5.03 -3.34
C ASP A 36 -1.56 -5.59 -2.73
N ILE A 37 -2.59 -4.76 -2.64
CA ILE A 37 -3.89 -5.13 -2.07
C ILE A 37 -5.04 -4.75 -3.00
N THR A 38 -6.18 -5.42 -2.79
CA THR A 38 -7.45 -5.06 -3.41
C THR A 38 -8.47 -4.79 -2.32
N LEU A 39 -9.13 -3.62 -2.39
CA LEU A 39 -10.16 -3.17 -1.47
C LEU A 39 -11.45 -2.88 -2.24
N CYS A 40 -12.60 -2.93 -1.55
CA CYS A 40 -13.83 -2.43 -2.17
C CYS A 40 -13.81 -0.88 -2.15
N GLN A 41 -14.42 -0.24 -3.15
CA GLN A 41 -14.61 1.21 -3.11
C GLN A 41 -15.32 1.63 -1.81
N GLY A 42 -14.83 2.69 -1.16
CA GLY A 42 -15.29 3.16 0.14
C GLY A 42 -14.42 2.71 1.33
N GLU A 43 -13.53 1.72 1.13
CA GLU A 43 -12.66 1.24 2.20
C GLU A 43 -11.37 2.07 2.33
N ILE A 44 -10.89 2.17 3.57
CA ILE A 44 -9.61 2.79 3.92
C ILE A 44 -8.56 1.70 4.16
N HIS A 45 -7.28 2.02 3.93
CA HIS A 45 -6.18 1.10 4.21
C HIS A 45 -5.25 1.66 5.28
N THR A 46 -4.88 0.83 6.26
CA THR A 46 -3.83 1.15 7.24
C THR A 46 -2.64 0.22 7.00
N THR A 47 -1.46 0.79 6.74
CA THR A 47 -0.22 0.02 6.68
C THR A 47 0.12 -0.46 8.10
N GLN A 48 0.24 -1.77 8.30
CA GLN A 48 0.61 -2.39 9.59
C GLN A 48 1.92 -3.18 9.52
N SER A 49 2.39 -3.45 8.30
CA SER A 49 3.59 -4.23 8.01
C SER A 49 4.65 -3.40 7.31
N ALA A 50 4.55 -2.07 7.36
CA ALA A 50 5.61 -1.21 6.86
C ALA A 50 6.83 -1.36 7.77
N ASP A 51 8.02 -1.44 7.18
CA ASP A 51 9.27 -1.60 7.90
C ASP A 51 10.31 -0.64 7.30
N VAL A 52 11.00 0.09 8.18
CA VAL A 52 12.00 1.08 7.77
C VAL A 52 13.15 1.11 8.76
N ASP A 53 14.34 0.77 8.26
CA ASP A 53 15.53 0.58 9.07
C ASP A 53 16.72 1.36 8.49
N PHE A 54 17.70 1.68 9.36
CA PHE A 54 18.95 2.37 9.00
C PHE A 54 18.75 3.74 8.32
N THR A 55 17.79 4.52 8.83
CA THR A 55 17.51 5.88 8.39
C THR A 55 17.08 6.77 9.57
N THR A 56 17.35 8.07 9.48
CA THR A 56 16.80 9.10 10.38
C THR A 56 15.57 9.79 9.83
N ASN A 57 15.30 9.67 8.52
CA ASN A 57 14.16 10.33 7.89
C ASN A 57 13.53 9.43 6.83
N PHE A 58 12.21 9.33 6.88
CA PHE A 58 11.42 8.66 5.88
C PHE A 58 10.10 9.40 5.67
N GLN A 59 9.53 9.29 4.48
CA GLN A 59 8.27 9.90 4.12
C GLN A 59 7.45 9.04 3.18
N TRP A 60 6.14 9.02 3.43
CA TRP A 60 5.14 8.51 2.54
C TRP A 60 4.72 9.56 1.50
N SER A 61 4.44 9.08 0.30
CA SER A 61 3.81 9.82 -0.78
C SER A 61 2.80 8.91 -1.50
N HIS A 62 1.88 9.51 -2.26
CA HIS A 62 0.93 8.77 -3.08
C HIS A 62 0.66 9.51 -4.39
N ASP A 63 0.25 8.76 -5.42
CA ASP A 63 -0.19 9.33 -6.70
C ASP A 63 -1.70 9.58 -6.78
N GLY A 64 -2.44 9.26 -5.72
CA GLY A 64 -3.88 9.49 -5.60
C GLY A 64 -4.26 10.89 -5.11
N PHE A 65 -5.55 11.08 -4.84
CA PHE A 65 -6.17 12.34 -4.44
C PHE A 65 -6.67 12.32 -2.98
N GLY A 66 -6.59 11.18 -2.30
CA GLY A 66 -6.85 11.00 -0.88
C GLY A 66 -5.83 11.67 0.05
N SER A 67 -5.81 11.24 1.32
CA SER A 67 -4.92 11.79 2.35
C SER A 67 -4.37 10.74 3.30
N PHE A 68 -3.24 11.06 3.94
CA PHE A 68 -2.64 10.25 5.01
C PHE A 68 -3.04 10.74 6.40
N THR A 69 -3.34 9.81 7.29
CA THR A 69 -3.56 10.04 8.73
C THR A 69 -2.64 9.13 9.54
N PRO A 70 -1.97 9.62 10.61
CA PRO A 70 -2.03 10.99 11.14
C PRO A 70 -1.22 12.01 10.33
N ASN A 71 -0.18 11.57 9.62
CA ASN A 71 0.64 12.37 8.70
C ASN A 71 1.47 11.41 7.81
N ASN A 72 2.23 11.96 6.86
CA ASN A 72 3.06 11.18 5.94
C ASN A 72 4.47 10.85 6.47
N SER A 73 4.79 11.18 7.72
CA SER A 73 6.07 10.85 8.38
C SER A 73 5.89 9.83 9.50
N SER A 74 4.73 9.18 9.57
CA SER A 74 4.48 8.08 10.49
C SER A 74 4.82 6.76 9.79
N GLU A 75 5.41 5.81 10.51
CA GLU A 75 5.77 4.50 9.97
C GLU A 75 4.53 3.76 9.45
N ASN A 76 3.49 3.72 10.29
CA ASN A 76 2.17 3.22 9.95
C ASN A 76 1.24 4.40 9.61
N VAL A 77 0.70 4.40 8.38
CA VAL A 77 -0.20 5.42 7.87
C VAL A 77 -1.53 4.81 7.47
N THR A 78 -2.60 5.57 7.66
CA THR A 78 -3.91 5.26 7.09
C THR A 78 -4.12 6.14 5.87
N TYR A 79 -4.27 5.52 4.70
CA TYR A 79 -4.68 6.20 3.48
C TYR A 79 -6.19 6.20 3.34
N THR A 80 -6.77 7.41 3.25
CA THR A 80 -8.20 7.62 3.04
C THR A 80 -8.40 8.09 1.59
N PRO A 81 -8.84 7.22 0.67
CA PRO A 81 -9.12 7.58 -0.71
C PRO A 81 -10.33 8.51 -0.85
N ASN A 82 -10.42 9.19 -1.99
CA ASN A 82 -11.61 9.97 -2.38
C ASN A 82 -12.25 9.43 -3.68
N ASP A 83 -13.34 10.07 -4.13
CA ASP A 83 -14.08 9.63 -5.32
C ASP A 83 -13.22 9.58 -6.60
N GLN A 84 -12.21 10.45 -6.74
CA GLN A 84 -11.33 10.44 -7.91
C GLN A 84 -10.40 9.22 -7.92
N ASP A 85 -10.00 8.74 -6.74
CA ASP A 85 -9.21 7.49 -6.61
C ASP A 85 -10.03 6.28 -7.06
N TYR A 86 -11.32 6.26 -6.73
CA TYR A 86 -12.25 5.20 -7.16
C TYR A 86 -12.53 5.22 -8.66
N VAL A 87 -12.63 6.40 -9.27
CA VAL A 87 -12.75 6.56 -10.73
C VAL A 87 -11.48 6.09 -11.43
N ARG A 88 -10.30 6.36 -10.85
CA ARG A 88 -9.01 5.86 -11.35
C ARG A 88 -8.88 4.33 -11.17
N GLY A 89 -9.52 3.78 -10.14
CA GLY A 89 -9.56 2.36 -9.83
C GLY A 89 -8.32 1.84 -9.09
N TYR A 90 -7.32 2.70 -8.85
CA TYR A 90 -6.15 2.34 -8.06
C TYR A 90 -5.40 3.58 -7.56
N VAL A 91 -4.58 3.38 -6.54
CA VAL A 91 -3.58 4.34 -6.03
C VAL A 91 -2.28 3.58 -5.71
N VAL A 92 -1.14 4.22 -5.92
CA VAL A 92 0.18 3.74 -5.51
C VAL A 92 0.67 4.56 -4.32
N LEU A 93 1.04 3.88 -3.24
CA LEU A 93 1.68 4.47 -2.07
C LEU A 93 3.17 4.19 -2.16
N THR A 94 4.00 5.19 -1.90
CA THR A 94 5.46 5.10 -1.96
C THR A 94 6.07 5.54 -0.64
N LEU A 95 6.92 4.70 -0.05
CA LEU A 95 7.72 5.00 1.12
C LEU A 95 9.17 5.27 0.68
N THR A 96 9.69 6.43 1.08
CA THR A 96 11.05 6.87 0.76
C THR A 96 11.84 7.03 2.04
N ALA A 97 13.04 6.44 2.11
CA ALA A 97 13.98 6.61 3.22
C ALA A 97 15.29 7.24 2.74
N THR A 98 15.79 8.20 3.51
CA THR A 98 17.01 8.94 3.17
C THR A 98 18.24 8.36 3.89
N PRO A 99 19.30 7.96 3.17
CA PRO A 99 20.54 7.48 3.77
C PRO A 99 21.19 8.51 4.71
N GLU A 100 21.71 8.04 5.82
CA GLU A 100 22.33 8.88 6.85
C GLU A 100 23.82 8.59 7.06
N GLY A 101 24.45 9.30 8.00
CA GLY A 101 25.84 9.08 8.38
C GLY A 101 26.82 9.27 7.22
N ASN A 102 27.73 8.32 7.04
CA ASN A 102 28.69 8.25 5.95
C ASN A 102 28.03 7.91 4.60
N CYS A 103 26.77 7.47 4.60
CA CYS A 103 25.97 7.27 3.40
C CYS A 103 25.17 8.53 3.00
N THR A 104 25.26 9.63 3.76
CA THR A 104 24.62 10.91 3.40
C THR A 104 25.01 11.35 1.98
N GLY A 105 24.02 11.70 1.15
CA GLY A 105 24.21 12.10 -0.25
C GLY A 105 24.19 10.94 -1.25
N LYS A 106 23.98 9.70 -0.79
CA LYS A 106 23.56 8.60 -1.67
C LYS A 106 22.08 8.77 -2.08
N PRO A 107 21.64 8.15 -3.19
CA PRO A 107 20.25 8.17 -3.59
C PRO A 107 19.34 7.59 -2.49
N ASP A 108 18.14 8.14 -2.37
CA ASP A 108 17.13 7.61 -1.46
C ASP A 108 16.73 6.18 -1.83
N VAL A 109 16.38 5.39 -0.82
CA VAL A 109 15.83 4.04 -1.00
C VAL A 109 14.32 4.17 -0.99
N VAL A 110 13.67 3.59 -1.99
CA VAL A 110 12.22 3.71 -2.18
C VAL A 110 11.60 2.33 -2.34
N ASP A 111 10.41 2.17 -1.78
CA ASP A 111 9.55 1.03 -2.02
C ASP A 111 8.09 1.48 -2.19
N SER A 112 7.30 0.74 -2.95
CA SER A 112 5.93 1.12 -3.28
C SER A 112 5.03 -0.08 -3.46
N PHE A 113 3.77 0.09 -3.09
CA PHE A 113 2.71 -0.91 -3.34
C PHE A 113 1.46 -0.25 -3.90
N ARG A 114 0.61 -1.07 -4.51
CA ARG A 114 -0.62 -0.65 -5.17
C ARG A 114 -1.85 -1.09 -4.38
N ILE A 115 -2.75 -0.13 -4.17
CA ILE A 115 -4.11 -0.38 -3.72
C ILE A 115 -5.02 -0.35 -4.96
N THR A 116 -5.69 -1.46 -5.24
CA THR A 116 -6.69 -1.54 -6.33
C THR A 116 -8.10 -1.49 -5.74
N TYR A 117 -8.97 -0.66 -6.30
CA TYR A 117 -10.35 -0.51 -5.83
C TYR A 117 -11.31 -1.27 -6.74
N SER A 118 -12.02 -2.24 -6.18
CA SER A 118 -13.10 -2.94 -6.87
C SER A 118 -14.40 -2.14 -6.75
N PRO A 119 -15.04 -1.77 -7.88
CA PRO A 119 -16.34 -1.11 -7.84
C PRO A 119 -17.41 -2.02 -7.21
N PRO A 120 -18.44 -1.43 -6.57
CA PRO A 120 -19.58 -2.20 -6.11
C PRO A 120 -20.30 -2.82 -7.32
N PRO A 121 -20.94 -3.99 -7.15
CA PRO A 121 -21.77 -4.54 -8.22
C PRO A 121 -22.94 -3.58 -8.50
N THR A 122 -23.07 -3.16 -9.76
CA THR A 122 -24.25 -2.44 -10.23
C THR A 122 -25.36 -3.44 -10.53
N VAL A 123 -26.52 -3.28 -9.88
CA VAL A 123 -27.74 -3.98 -10.27
C VAL A 123 -28.44 -3.14 -11.32
N GLU A 124 -28.38 -3.58 -12.57
CA GLU A 124 -29.21 -3.00 -13.62
C GLU A 124 -30.50 -3.80 -13.69
N VAL A 125 -31.61 -3.16 -13.32
CA VAL A 125 -32.94 -3.73 -13.49
C VAL A 125 -33.38 -3.42 -14.91
N LEU A 126 -33.20 -4.38 -15.82
CA LEU A 126 -33.85 -4.35 -17.12
C LEU A 126 -35.29 -4.84 -16.92
N VAL A 127 -36.27 -3.95 -16.87
CA VAL A 127 -37.66 -4.36 -17.14
C VAL A 127 -38.28 -3.50 -18.22
N GLY A 128 -38.55 -4.13 -19.36
CA GLY A 128 -39.79 -3.98 -20.08
C GLY A 128 -40.50 -5.33 -20.00
N ASP A 129 -41.36 -5.54 -19.01
CA ASP A 129 -42.31 -6.65 -19.05
C ASP A 129 -43.50 -6.12 -19.85
N THR A 130 -43.68 -6.60 -21.09
CA THR A 130 -44.91 -6.35 -21.84
C THR A 130 -45.99 -7.24 -21.23
N ASN A 131 -46.91 -6.65 -20.47
CA ASN A 131 -48.18 -7.27 -20.12
C ASN A 131 -48.98 -7.56 -21.41
N ALA A 132 -49.92 -8.50 -21.33
CA ALA A 132 -50.74 -8.96 -22.45
C ALA A 132 -51.64 -7.86 -23.08
N ASP A 133 -51.61 -6.65 -22.55
CA ASP A 133 -52.27 -5.44 -23.05
C ASP A 133 -51.38 -4.57 -23.96
N GLY A 134 -50.08 -4.89 -24.10
CA GLY A 134 -49.18 -4.24 -25.04
C GLY A 134 -48.73 -2.83 -24.63
N VAL A 135 -48.82 -2.48 -23.35
CA VAL A 135 -48.38 -1.18 -22.82
C VAL A 135 -47.04 -1.33 -22.10
N GLU A 136 -46.04 -0.50 -22.42
CA GLU A 136 -44.80 -0.41 -21.64
C GLU A 136 -45.05 0.38 -20.35
N GLU A 137 -45.02 -0.27 -19.20
CA GLU A 137 -44.98 0.40 -17.90
C GLU A 137 -43.53 0.56 -17.42
N TYR A 138 -43.10 1.82 -17.22
CA TYR A 138 -41.82 2.15 -16.58
C TYR A 138 -42.00 2.26 -15.06
N PRO A 139 -41.10 1.69 -14.23
CA PRO A 139 -41.28 1.68 -12.79
C PRO A 139 -40.84 3.01 -12.16
N SER A 140 -41.75 3.96 -11.98
CA SER A 140 -41.56 5.07 -11.03
C SER A 140 -42.35 4.88 -9.73
N SER A 141 -43.20 3.87 -9.63
CA SER A 141 -43.83 3.43 -8.38
C SER A 141 -44.52 2.08 -8.57
N PHE A 142 -44.14 1.09 -7.77
CA PHE A 142 -44.87 -0.18 -7.65
C PHE A 142 -46.01 -0.03 -6.65
N CYS A 143 -47.24 -0.28 -7.06
CA CYS A 143 -48.37 -0.56 -6.16
C CYS A 143 -48.85 -1.98 -6.44
N GLY A 144 -48.35 -2.96 -5.69
CA GLY A 144 -48.78 -4.35 -5.79
C GLY A 144 -49.11 -4.93 -4.42
N SER A 145 -50.26 -5.61 -4.33
CA SER A 145 -50.77 -6.24 -3.11
C SER A 145 -50.27 -7.66 -2.88
N GLU A 146 -49.30 -8.14 -3.67
CA GLU A 146 -48.78 -9.50 -3.59
C GLU A 146 -47.26 -9.57 -3.82
N SER A 147 -46.65 -10.65 -3.34
CA SER A 147 -45.22 -10.91 -3.40
C SER A 147 -44.75 -11.15 -4.84
N TYR A 148 -43.85 -10.30 -5.33
CA TYR A 148 -43.16 -10.50 -6.59
C TYR A 148 -42.09 -11.58 -6.44
N THR A 149 -42.13 -12.58 -7.32
CA THR A 149 -41.05 -13.57 -7.47
C THR A 149 -40.25 -13.20 -8.71
N PHE A 150 -39.00 -12.81 -8.52
CA PHE A 150 -38.06 -12.63 -9.63
C PHE A 150 -37.48 -13.99 -9.97
N ASP A 151 -37.58 -14.40 -11.23
CA ASP A 151 -36.93 -15.62 -11.71
C ASP A 151 -35.42 -15.37 -11.85
N ALA A 152 -34.60 -16.40 -11.62
CA ALA A 152 -33.14 -16.26 -11.57
C ALA A 152 -32.53 -15.68 -12.87
N ASP A 153 -33.26 -15.79 -13.98
CA ASP A 153 -32.88 -15.29 -15.30
C ASP A 153 -33.23 -13.79 -15.53
N LYS A 154 -34.00 -13.17 -14.61
CA LYS A 154 -34.35 -11.74 -14.65
C LYS A 154 -33.41 -10.83 -13.84
N LEU A 155 -32.36 -11.41 -13.25
CA LEU A 155 -31.30 -10.69 -12.53
C LEU A 155 -29.95 -10.97 -13.21
N LEU A 156 -29.51 -10.11 -14.12
CA LEU A 156 -28.13 -10.15 -14.62
C LEU A 156 -27.22 -9.42 -13.63
N GLY A 157 -26.66 -10.15 -12.65
CA GLY A 157 -25.66 -9.56 -11.76
C GLY A 157 -25.22 -10.47 -10.63
N LYS A 158 -24.00 -11.01 -10.74
CA LYS A 158 -23.37 -11.76 -9.65
C LYS A 158 -23.08 -10.83 -8.48
N MET A 159 -23.60 -11.20 -7.32
CA MET A 159 -23.22 -10.64 -6.03
C MET A 159 -21.79 -11.11 -5.69
N TRP A 160 -20.78 -10.23 -5.73
CA TRP A 160 -19.67 -10.16 -4.76
C TRP A 160 -18.54 -9.18 -5.14
N CYS A 161 -18.18 -8.30 -4.20
CA CYS A 161 -16.80 -7.85 -4.01
C CYS A 161 -16.16 -8.85 -3.01
N PRO A 162 -15.28 -9.78 -3.43
CA PRO A 162 -14.80 -10.82 -2.54
C PRO A 162 -13.58 -10.32 -1.76
N ILE A 163 -13.75 -10.10 -0.46
CA ILE A 163 -12.63 -10.13 0.48
C ILE A 163 -13.03 -11.10 1.59
N THR A 164 -12.53 -12.34 1.49
CA THR A 164 -12.53 -13.36 2.55
C THR A 164 -13.84 -13.58 3.33
N GLY A 165 -14.78 -14.29 2.69
CA GLY A 165 -15.61 -15.30 3.36
C GLY A 165 -16.45 -14.87 4.57
N LYS A 166 -17.53 -14.10 4.35
CA LYS A 166 -18.77 -14.23 5.13
C LYS A 166 -19.97 -13.64 4.37
N GLN A 167 -20.83 -14.51 3.87
CA GLN A 167 -22.14 -14.19 3.28
C GLN A 167 -23.13 -13.85 4.39
N LEU A 168 -23.54 -12.59 4.56
CA LEU A 168 -24.79 -12.23 5.23
C LEU A 168 -25.40 -10.96 4.60
N GLY A 169 -25.97 -11.10 3.39
CA GLY A 169 -26.89 -10.10 2.85
C GLY A 169 -28.32 -10.47 3.20
N ARG A 170 -28.86 -9.89 4.27
CA ARG A 170 -30.29 -9.97 4.62
C ARG A 170 -30.98 -8.77 3.97
N TRP A 171 -31.92 -9.03 3.06
CA TRP A 171 -32.72 -7.98 2.42
C TRP A 171 -33.72 -7.40 3.43
N TYR A 172 -33.68 -6.09 3.66
CA TYR A 172 -34.75 -5.34 4.32
C TYR A 172 -35.36 -4.40 3.30
N PHE A 173 -36.60 -4.66 2.91
CA PHE A 173 -37.47 -3.68 2.28
C PHE A 173 -38.27 -3.02 3.42
N LEU A 174 -38.19 -1.69 3.54
CA LEU A 174 -39.09 -0.90 4.40
C LEU A 174 -40.44 -0.75 3.71
#